data_AF-A0A7Y5S1D3-F1
#
_entry.id   AF-A0A7Y5S1D3-F1
#
_cell.length_a   1.000
_cell.length_b   1.000
_cell.length_c   1.000
_cell.angle_alpha   90.00
_cell.angle_beta   90.00
_cell.angle_gamma   90.00
#
_symmetry.space_group_name_H-M   'P 1'
#
loop_
_entity.id
_entity.type
_entity.pdbx_description
1 polymer ?
#
loop_
_entity_poly.entity_id
_entity_poly.type
_entity_poly.pdbx_seq_one_letter_code
_entity_poly.pdbx_strand_id
1 'polypeptide(L)'
;MRVDPSTLPVPQEFDLRCPRCEYPLRGLTEHVCPECGGRFDPSALVRPWSRLRRPRFNGSELPLPDFGLNCHHCGEALAGAARRACPACGEPFDLEALRPKEAFAPLDPQHLGGLPAAIVEMLLADEQIPHIAHEGKTAVDHYAGTQSVGPRALGVRLMIASEFFFDVLELLARTRREISAQREHADSAWTCRACGEESPGNFETCWNCGGERPSGV
;
A
#
# COMPACT_ATOMS: atom_id res chain seq x y z
N MET A 1 5.40 -22.13 19.73
CA MET A 1 4.82 -23.21 18.90
C MET A 1 4.71 -22.65 17.48
N ARG A 2 5.51 -23.15 16.53
CA ARG A 2 5.40 -22.70 15.13
C ARG A 2 4.29 -23.53 14.48
N VAL A 3 3.19 -22.89 14.10
CA VAL A 3 2.14 -23.54 13.31
C VAL A 3 2.71 -23.75 11.91
N ASP A 4 2.70 -25.00 11.43
CA ASP A 4 3.11 -25.31 10.06
C ASP A 4 1.99 -24.83 9.11
N PRO A 5 2.24 -23.78 8.28
CA PRO A 5 1.23 -23.23 7.37
C PRO A 5 0.72 -24.27 6.37
N SER A 6 1.51 -25.31 6.07
CA SER A 6 1.13 -26.40 5.16
C SER A 6 0.11 -27.38 5.76
N THR A 7 -0.25 -27.22 7.03
CA THR A 7 -1.28 -28.05 7.68
C THR A 7 -2.63 -27.34 7.82
N LEU A 8 -2.70 -26.06 7.45
CA LEU A 8 -3.92 -25.27 7.54
C LEU A 8 -4.82 -25.50 6.31
N PRO A 9 -6.15 -25.57 6.49
CA PRO A 9 -7.08 -25.65 5.37
C PRO A 9 -6.94 -24.41 4.49
N VAL A 10 -7.17 -24.55 3.18
CA VAL A 10 -7.11 -23.40 2.26
C VAL A 10 -8.31 -22.49 2.54
N PRO A 11 -8.09 -21.22 2.97
CA PRO A 11 -9.19 -20.29 3.22
C PRO A 11 -10.08 -20.12 1.99
N GLN A 12 -11.40 -20.05 2.20
CA GLN A 12 -12.39 -19.99 1.10
C GLN A 12 -12.28 -18.69 0.29
N GLU A 13 -11.72 -17.66 0.90
CA GLU A 13 -11.49 -16.34 0.32
C GLU A 13 -10.33 -16.31 -0.69
N PHE A 14 -9.43 -17.29 -0.67
CA PHE A 14 -8.29 -17.29 -1.58
C PHE A 14 -8.71 -17.76 -2.97
N ASP A 15 -8.49 -16.94 -4.00
CA ASP A 15 -8.77 -17.34 -5.39
C ASP A 15 -7.62 -18.18 -6.00
N LEU A 16 -7.17 -19.21 -5.28
CA LEU A 16 -6.12 -20.12 -5.76
C LEU A 16 -6.70 -21.10 -6.79
N ARG A 17 -5.92 -21.36 -7.84
CA ARG A 17 -6.26 -22.31 -8.90
C ARG A 17 -5.19 -23.39 -9.02
N CYS A 18 -5.62 -24.61 -9.34
CA CYS A 18 -4.70 -25.72 -9.58
C CYS A 18 -3.80 -25.41 -10.79
N PRO A 19 -2.46 -25.50 -10.68
CA PRO A 19 -1.57 -25.20 -11.80
C PRO A 19 -1.64 -26.23 -12.94
N ARG A 20 -2.28 -27.39 -12.72
CA ARG A 20 -2.41 -28.46 -13.72
C ARG A 20 -3.74 -28.44 -14.49
N CYS A 21 -4.83 -28.08 -13.82
CA CYS A 21 -6.19 -28.19 -14.38
C CYS A 21 -7.06 -26.95 -14.13
N GLU A 22 -6.51 -25.89 -13.53
CA GLU A 22 -7.17 -24.62 -13.24
C GLU A 22 -8.40 -24.68 -12.31
N TYR A 23 -8.68 -25.85 -11.73
CA TYR A 23 -9.75 -26.03 -10.75
C TYR A 23 -9.58 -25.07 -9.56
N PRO A 24 -10.64 -24.36 -9.12
CA PRO A 24 -10.59 -23.47 -7.97
C PRO A 24 -10.39 -24.25 -6.68
N LEU A 25 -9.30 -24.00 -5.96
CA LEU A 25 -8.88 -24.77 -4.78
C LEU A 25 -9.53 -24.26 -3.47
N ARG A 26 -10.71 -23.66 -3.55
CA ARG A 26 -11.37 -22.98 -2.42
C ARG A 26 -12.01 -24.00 -1.47
N GLY A 27 -11.81 -23.83 -0.17
CA GLY A 27 -12.49 -24.61 0.86
C GLY A 27 -12.06 -26.09 0.96
N LEU A 28 -10.89 -26.44 0.42
CA LEU A 28 -10.35 -27.79 0.52
C LEU A 28 -9.71 -28.00 1.90
N THR A 29 -10.03 -29.15 2.52
CA THR A 29 -9.43 -29.61 3.79
C THR A 29 -8.06 -30.24 3.60
N GLU A 30 -7.75 -30.67 2.38
CA GLU A 30 -6.48 -31.30 2.01
C GLU A 30 -5.83 -30.56 0.83
N HIS A 31 -4.50 -30.57 0.75
CA HIS A 31 -3.76 -29.92 -0.34
C HIS A 31 -3.62 -30.83 -1.56
N VAL A 32 -4.75 -31.39 -1.99
CA VAL A 32 -4.90 -32.26 -3.16
C VAL A 32 -6.02 -31.71 -4.03
N CYS A 33 -5.75 -31.51 -5.31
CA CYS A 33 -6.79 -31.08 -6.25
C CYS A 33 -7.79 -32.24 -6.46
N PRO A 34 -9.10 -32.02 -6.27
CA PRO A 34 -10.11 -33.08 -6.40
C PRO A 34 -10.27 -33.56 -7.85
N GLU A 35 -9.99 -32.71 -8.85
CA GLU A 35 -10.15 -33.05 -10.26
C GLU A 35 -8.98 -33.89 -10.80
N CYS A 36 -7.73 -33.49 -10.50
CA CYS A 36 -6.55 -34.12 -11.09
C CYS A 36 -5.73 -35.00 -10.13
N GLY A 37 -6.11 -35.03 -8.85
CA GLY A 37 -5.37 -35.75 -7.79
C GLY A 37 -3.98 -35.18 -7.49
N GLY A 38 -3.60 -34.06 -8.11
CA GLY A 38 -2.30 -33.43 -7.91
C GLY A 38 -2.19 -32.80 -6.52
N ARG A 39 -1.15 -33.17 -5.77
CA ARG A 39 -0.72 -32.42 -4.59
C ARG A 39 -0.20 -31.06 -4.99
N PHE A 40 -0.47 -30.05 -4.18
CA PHE A 40 0.07 -28.70 -4.34
C PHE A 40 0.59 -28.17 -3.02
N ASP A 41 1.55 -27.26 -3.08
CA ASP A 41 2.00 -26.48 -1.92
C ASP A 41 1.31 -25.10 -2.00
N PRO A 42 0.42 -24.74 -1.05
CA PRO A 42 -0.21 -23.42 -1.03
C PRO A 42 0.80 -22.29 -1.08
N SER A 43 1.95 -22.43 -0.41
CA SER A 43 3.00 -21.40 -0.36
C SER A 43 3.60 -21.12 -1.73
N ALA A 44 3.68 -22.15 -2.59
CA ALA A 44 4.16 -22.02 -3.96
C ALA A 44 3.10 -21.42 -4.92
N LEU A 45 1.81 -21.46 -4.54
CA LEU A 45 0.69 -20.92 -5.30
C LEU A 45 0.34 -19.48 -4.90
N VAL A 46 0.65 -19.06 -3.68
CA VAL A 46 0.50 -17.68 -3.26
C VAL A 46 1.56 -16.84 -3.98
N ARG A 47 1.09 -16.00 -4.90
CA ARG A 47 1.89 -15.04 -5.65
C ARG A 47 1.49 -13.63 -5.22
N PRO A 48 2.33 -12.60 -5.47
CA PRO A 48 1.97 -11.21 -5.19
C PRO A 48 0.65 -10.76 -5.83
N TRP A 49 0.24 -11.35 -6.95
CA TRP A 49 -1.04 -11.09 -7.63
C TRP A 49 -2.18 -12.00 -7.17
N SER A 50 -1.96 -12.93 -6.24
CA SER A 50 -3.00 -13.80 -5.71
C SER A 50 -3.94 -13.00 -4.82
N ARG A 51 -5.24 -13.13 -5.04
CA ARG A 51 -6.26 -12.52 -4.19
C ARG A 51 -6.37 -13.30 -2.88
N LEU A 52 -5.80 -12.75 -1.81
CA LEU A 52 -5.84 -13.34 -0.47
C LEU A 52 -6.96 -12.77 0.40
N ARG A 53 -7.51 -11.61 0.04
CA ARG A 53 -8.67 -11.03 0.74
C ARG A 53 -9.64 -10.36 -0.22
N ARG A 54 -10.75 -9.85 0.30
CA ARG A 54 -11.63 -8.94 -0.45
C ARG A 54 -11.16 -7.49 -0.27
N PRO A 55 -11.40 -6.60 -1.26
CA PRO A 55 -11.25 -5.17 -1.06
C PRO A 55 -12.05 -4.71 0.15
N ARG A 56 -11.46 -3.85 0.98
CA ARG A 56 -12.14 -3.20 2.11
C ARG A 56 -12.97 -2.02 1.62
N PHE A 57 -12.50 -1.36 0.56
CA PHE A 57 -13.12 -0.18 0.00
C PHE A 57 -13.49 -0.42 -1.46
N ASN A 58 -14.74 -0.12 -1.80
CA ASN A 58 -15.23 -0.09 -3.17
C ASN A 58 -15.55 1.34 -3.63
N GLY A 59 -15.25 2.36 -2.83
CA GLY A 59 -15.50 3.75 -3.17
C GLY A 59 -16.96 4.16 -2.99
N SER A 60 -17.87 3.29 -2.55
CA SER A 60 -19.27 3.63 -2.23
C SER A 60 -19.47 4.10 -0.79
N GLU A 61 -18.43 4.05 0.04
CA GLU A 61 -18.48 4.37 1.47
C GLU A 61 -18.81 5.85 1.74
N LEU A 62 -19.59 6.10 2.79
CA LEU A 62 -19.90 7.41 3.34
C LEU A 62 -19.94 7.32 4.89
N PRO A 63 -19.36 8.29 5.64
CA PRO A 63 -18.51 9.39 5.16
C PRO A 63 -17.29 8.87 4.38
N LEU A 64 -16.84 9.64 3.39
CA LEU A 64 -15.78 9.19 2.50
C LEU A 64 -14.47 8.98 3.29
N PRO A 65 -13.85 7.78 3.24
CA PRO A 65 -12.52 7.58 3.81
C PRO A 65 -11.48 8.52 3.18
N ASP A 66 -10.38 8.76 3.90
CA ASP A 66 -9.31 9.57 3.34
C ASP A 66 -8.49 8.75 2.33
N PHE A 67 -8.91 8.85 1.06
CA PHE A 67 -8.22 8.31 -0.10
C PHE A 67 -7.11 9.23 -0.63
N GLY A 68 -6.80 10.35 0.05
CA GLY A 68 -5.88 11.36 -0.46
C GLY A 68 -6.34 11.99 -1.78
N LEU A 69 -7.66 12.01 -2.01
CA LEU A 69 -8.28 12.61 -3.19
C LEU A 69 -8.69 14.05 -2.89
N ASN A 70 -8.48 14.92 -3.87
CA ASN A 70 -8.82 16.33 -3.80
C ASN A 70 -9.89 16.67 -4.83
N CYS A 71 -10.74 17.65 -4.53
CA CYS A 71 -11.72 18.15 -5.46
C CYS A 71 -11.02 18.80 -6.66
N HIS A 72 -11.36 18.37 -7.88
CA HIS A 72 -10.80 18.95 -9.10
C HIS A 72 -11.18 20.43 -9.30
N HIS A 73 -12.28 20.89 -8.66
CA HIS A 73 -12.76 22.26 -8.78
C HIS A 73 -12.09 23.22 -7.78
N CYS A 74 -12.10 22.91 -6.48
CA CYS A 74 -11.57 23.81 -5.45
C CYS A 74 -10.24 23.34 -4.81
N GLY A 75 -9.78 22.12 -5.10
CA GLY A 75 -8.55 21.56 -4.53
C GLY A 75 -8.67 21.01 -3.11
N GLU A 76 -9.80 21.23 -2.42
CA GLU A 76 -10.02 20.76 -1.05
C GLU A 76 -10.12 19.24 -0.95
N ALA A 77 -9.73 18.68 0.19
CA ALA A 77 -9.79 17.24 0.44
C ALA A 77 -11.24 16.72 0.38
N LEU A 78 -11.43 15.57 -0.28
CA LEU A 78 -12.73 14.89 -0.33
C LEU A 78 -12.98 13.99 0.89
N ALA A 79 -11.96 13.78 1.73
CA ALA A 79 -12.07 13.00 2.96
C ALA A 79 -13.19 13.56 3.88
N GLY A 80 -14.01 12.66 4.43
CA GLY A 80 -15.13 13.01 5.29
C GLY A 80 -16.39 13.50 4.56
N ALA A 81 -16.41 13.52 3.22
CA ALA A 81 -17.60 13.90 2.47
C ALA A 81 -18.81 13.01 2.84
N ALA A 82 -19.89 13.61 3.30
CA ALA A 82 -21.12 12.90 3.72
C ALA A 82 -22.02 12.51 2.54
N ARG A 83 -21.71 12.98 1.33
CA ARG A 83 -22.43 12.72 0.08
C ARG A 83 -21.45 12.74 -1.09
N ARG A 84 -21.90 12.39 -2.30
CA ARG A 84 -21.12 12.43 -3.56
C ARG A 84 -20.91 13.85 -4.09
N ALA A 85 -20.51 14.75 -3.22
CA ALA A 85 -20.21 16.14 -3.52
C ALA A 85 -19.14 16.65 -2.57
N CYS A 86 -18.26 17.52 -3.07
CA CYS A 86 -17.20 18.13 -2.28
C CYS A 86 -17.78 18.83 -1.04
N PRO A 87 -17.24 18.60 0.16
CA PRO A 87 -17.74 19.22 1.39
C PRO A 87 -17.54 20.75 1.41
N ALA A 88 -16.57 21.28 0.66
CA ALA A 88 -16.26 22.71 0.62
C ALA A 88 -17.08 23.47 -0.44
N CYS A 89 -17.07 23.03 -1.70
CA CYS A 89 -17.71 23.76 -2.81
C CYS A 89 -19.04 23.15 -3.30
N GLY A 90 -19.37 21.92 -2.89
CA GLY A 90 -20.58 21.23 -3.33
C GLY A 90 -20.51 20.60 -4.73
N GLU A 91 -19.37 20.69 -5.42
CA GLU A 91 -19.18 20.08 -6.75
C GLU A 91 -19.36 18.55 -6.67
N PRO A 92 -20.21 17.94 -7.52
CA PRO A 92 -20.35 16.49 -7.56
C PRO A 92 -19.04 15.82 -8.01
N PHE A 93 -18.80 14.63 -7.49
CA PHE A 93 -17.68 13.80 -7.95
C PHE A 93 -18.13 12.34 -8.11
N ASP A 94 -17.55 11.66 -9.09
CA ASP A 94 -17.77 10.25 -9.35
C ASP A 94 -16.48 9.46 -9.11
N LEU A 95 -16.48 8.61 -8.09
CA LEU A 95 -15.32 7.77 -7.78
C LEU A 95 -15.23 6.56 -8.69
N GLU A 96 -16.35 6.06 -9.21
CA GLU A 96 -16.32 4.93 -10.15
C GLU A 96 -15.63 5.33 -11.46
N ALA A 97 -15.78 6.59 -11.87
CA ALA A 97 -15.02 7.15 -12.99
C ALA A 97 -13.50 7.21 -12.76
N LEU A 98 -13.04 7.21 -11.51
CA LEU A 98 -11.60 7.16 -11.17
C LEU A 98 -11.04 5.73 -11.14
N ARG A 99 -11.90 4.71 -10.99
CA ARG A 99 -11.42 3.32 -10.96
C ARG A 99 -10.89 2.93 -12.35
N PRO A 100 -9.68 2.35 -12.44
CA PRO A 100 -9.19 1.81 -13.70
C PRO A 100 -10.10 0.71 -14.25
N LYS A 101 -10.23 0.63 -15.58
CA LYS A 101 -11.15 -0.32 -16.25
C LYS A 101 -10.51 -1.68 -16.48
N GLU A 102 -9.19 -1.73 -16.55
CA GLU A 102 -8.40 -2.96 -16.70
C GLU A 102 -8.49 -3.81 -15.44
N ALA A 103 -8.27 -5.12 -15.52
CA ALA A 103 -8.22 -5.98 -14.32
C ALA A 103 -7.02 -5.66 -13.42
N PHE A 104 -5.88 -5.35 -14.05
CA PHE A 104 -4.68 -4.83 -13.41
C PHE A 104 -4.29 -3.52 -14.10
N ALA A 105 -4.10 -2.47 -13.31
CA ALA A 105 -3.78 -1.14 -13.82
C ALA A 105 -2.48 -0.63 -13.21
N PRO A 106 -1.70 0.18 -13.95
CA PRO A 106 -0.50 0.81 -13.40
C PRO A 106 -0.88 1.79 -12.29
N LEU A 107 -0.18 1.70 -11.17
CA LEU A 107 -0.30 2.67 -10.10
C LEU A 107 0.38 3.97 -10.53
N ASP A 108 -0.43 5.02 -10.72
CA ASP A 108 0.05 6.33 -11.17
C ASP A 108 1.06 6.93 -10.17
N PRO A 109 2.24 7.40 -10.63
CA PRO A 109 3.22 8.08 -9.78
C PRO A 109 2.66 9.21 -8.93
N GLN A 110 1.61 9.91 -9.38
CA GLN A 110 0.98 10.98 -8.61
C GLN A 110 0.34 10.46 -7.31
N HIS A 111 -0.20 9.24 -7.33
CA HIS A 111 -0.79 8.62 -6.14
C HIS A 111 0.27 8.16 -5.14
N LEU A 112 1.52 7.94 -5.56
CA LEU A 112 2.61 7.54 -4.66
C LEU A 112 3.00 8.66 -3.69
N GLY A 113 2.76 9.92 -4.06
CA GLY A 113 3.02 11.09 -3.20
C GLY A 113 4.46 11.15 -2.66
N GLY A 114 5.43 10.75 -3.49
CA GLY A 114 6.86 10.76 -3.16
C GLY A 114 7.38 9.50 -2.45
N LEU A 115 6.53 8.49 -2.18
CA LEU A 115 6.98 7.22 -1.63
C LEU A 115 7.79 6.42 -2.68
N PRO A 116 8.96 5.84 -2.31
CA PRO A 116 9.69 4.94 -3.19
C PRO A 116 8.88 3.71 -3.54
N ALA A 117 8.94 3.24 -4.79
CA ALA A 117 8.19 2.08 -5.26
C ALA A 117 8.43 0.81 -4.40
N ALA A 118 9.67 0.59 -3.94
CA ALA A 118 9.99 -0.54 -3.06
C ALA A 118 9.26 -0.50 -1.71
N ILE A 119 9.06 0.70 -1.13
CA ILE A 119 8.27 0.87 0.10
C ILE A 119 6.80 0.59 -0.19
N VAL A 120 6.29 1.06 -1.33
CA VAL A 120 4.90 0.82 -1.73
C VAL A 120 4.65 -0.67 -1.96
N GLU A 121 5.55 -1.37 -2.66
CA GLU A 121 5.47 -2.82 -2.86
C GLU A 121 5.40 -3.57 -1.52
N MET A 122 6.27 -3.22 -0.57
CA MET A 122 6.26 -3.80 0.77
C MET A 122 4.93 -3.56 1.49
N LEU A 123 4.36 -2.36 1.41
CA LEU A 123 3.06 -2.03 2.00
C LEU A 123 1.91 -2.82 1.35
N LEU A 124 1.92 -2.95 0.03
CA LEU A 124 0.92 -3.74 -0.70
C LEU A 124 0.99 -5.22 -0.29
N ALA A 125 2.20 -5.77 -0.12
CA ALA A 125 2.41 -7.13 0.33
C ALA A 125 1.90 -7.35 1.76
N ASP A 126 2.22 -6.43 2.69
CA ASP A 126 1.78 -6.50 4.09
C ASP A 126 0.25 -6.44 4.21
N GLU A 127 -0.39 -5.57 3.43
CA GLU A 127 -1.85 -5.42 3.37
C GLU A 127 -2.54 -6.44 2.46
N GLN A 128 -1.81 -7.45 1.96
CA GLN A 128 -2.30 -8.52 1.10
C GLN A 128 -3.07 -8.01 -0.14
N ILE A 129 -2.62 -6.89 -0.70
CA ILE A 129 -3.17 -6.28 -1.90
C ILE A 129 -2.50 -6.92 -3.13
N PRO A 130 -3.28 -7.50 -4.06
CA PRO A 130 -2.73 -8.09 -5.28
C PRO A 130 -2.00 -7.08 -6.14
N HIS A 131 -0.71 -7.34 -6.40
CA HIS A 131 0.15 -6.47 -7.19
C HIS A 131 1.16 -7.25 -8.04
N ILE A 132 1.68 -6.58 -9.07
CA ILE A 132 2.75 -7.07 -9.93
C ILE A 132 3.79 -5.96 -10.02
N ALA A 133 5.01 -6.24 -9.55
CA ALA A 133 6.16 -5.38 -9.81
C ALA A 133 6.74 -5.75 -11.18
N HIS A 134 6.61 -4.85 -12.15
CA HIS A 134 7.25 -5.01 -13.43
C HIS A 134 8.57 -4.26 -13.43
N GLU A 135 9.68 -4.99 -13.51
CA GLU A 135 10.98 -4.43 -13.87
C GLU A 135 10.94 -4.08 -15.36
N GLY A 136 10.43 -2.88 -15.67
CA GLY A 136 10.46 -2.36 -17.03
C GLY A 136 11.82 -1.72 -17.31
N LYS A 137 12.57 -2.26 -18.28
CA LYS A 137 13.50 -1.43 -19.04
C LYS A 137 12.66 -0.45 -19.85
N THR A 138 12.79 0.84 -19.58
CA THR A 138 12.11 1.86 -20.38
C THR A 138 12.72 1.89 -21.79
N ALA A 139 11.97 2.37 -22.79
CA ALA A 139 12.53 2.55 -24.14
C ALA A 139 13.76 3.49 -24.14
N VAL A 140 13.84 4.39 -23.15
CA VAL A 140 15.02 5.23 -22.92
C VAL A 140 16.24 4.37 -22.56
N ASP A 141 16.08 3.30 -21.78
CA ASP A 141 17.17 2.37 -21.42
C ASP A 141 17.67 1.53 -22.62
N HIS A 142 16.86 1.41 -23.68
CA HIS A 142 17.24 0.70 -24.90
C HIS A 142 17.98 1.56 -25.92
N TYR A 143 17.75 2.88 -25.94
CA TYR A 143 18.35 3.79 -26.94
C TYR A 143 19.39 4.76 -26.38
N ALA A 144 19.37 5.06 -25.08
CA ALA A 144 20.40 5.87 -24.43
C ALA A 144 21.53 4.97 -23.93
N GLY A 145 22.52 4.73 -24.78
CA GLY A 145 23.78 4.09 -24.39
C GLY A 145 24.29 4.67 -23.06
N THR A 146 24.54 3.78 -22.12
CA THR A 146 24.97 4.01 -20.73
C THR A 146 25.89 5.22 -20.53
N GLN A 147 25.34 6.35 -20.08
CA GLN A 147 26.00 7.32 -19.18
C GLN A 147 25.01 8.01 -18.22
N SER A 148 23.88 7.39 -17.88
CA SER A 148 23.08 7.81 -16.74
C SER A 148 23.69 7.26 -15.45
N VAL A 149 24.83 7.80 -15.04
CA VAL A 149 25.31 7.67 -13.66
C VAL A 149 24.44 8.57 -12.80
N GLY A 150 23.25 8.05 -12.47
CA GLY A 150 22.28 8.68 -11.59
C GLY A 150 21.19 7.66 -11.24
N PRO A 151 20.72 7.55 -9.99
CA PRO A 151 19.86 6.46 -9.50
C PRO A 151 18.40 6.52 -10.01
N ARG A 152 18.15 6.95 -11.25
CA ARG A 152 16.81 7.18 -11.81
C ARG A 152 16.50 6.40 -13.11
N ALA A 153 17.24 5.35 -13.45
CA ALA A 153 17.13 4.70 -14.77
C ALA A 153 16.65 3.23 -14.77
N LEU A 154 15.85 2.80 -13.79
CA LEU A 154 14.95 1.65 -13.90
C LEU A 154 13.76 1.91 -12.96
N GLY A 155 12.70 2.51 -13.48
CA GLY A 155 11.49 2.76 -12.69
C GLY A 155 10.68 1.47 -12.59
N VAL A 156 10.68 0.83 -11.41
CA VAL A 156 9.75 -0.27 -11.11
C VAL A 156 8.32 0.26 -11.32
N ARG A 157 7.57 -0.39 -12.22
CA ARG A 157 6.15 -0.10 -12.41
C ARG A 157 5.36 -1.09 -11.58
N LEU A 158 4.59 -0.58 -10.63
CA LEU A 158 3.66 -1.36 -9.84
C LEU A 158 2.31 -1.40 -10.55
N MET A 159 1.83 -2.59 -10.84
CA MET A 159 0.47 -2.83 -11.29
C MET A 159 -0.35 -3.35 -10.10
N ILE A 160 -1.57 -2.88 -9.94
CA ILE A 160 -2.48 -3.30 -8.86
C ILE A 160 -3.77 -3.85 -9.46
N ALA A 161 -4.40 -4.81 -8.78
CA ALA A 161 -5.74 -5.24 -9.17
C ALA A 161 -6.74 -4.09 -8.97
N SER A 162 -7.49 -3.73 -10.02
CA SER A 162 -8.32 -2.51 -10.01
C SER A 162 -9.46 -2.54 -9.00
N GLU A 163 -9.90 -3.73 -8.58
CA GLU A 163 -10.87 -3.87 -7.49
C GLU A 163 -10.32 -3.41 -6.13
N PHE A 164 -8.99 -3.35 -5.96
CA PHE A 164 -8.31 -2.84 -4.76
C PHE A 164 -7.90 -1.37 -4.89
N PHE A 165 -8.32 -0.67 -5.94
CA PHE A 165 -7.86 0.71 -6.20
C PHE A 165 -8.03 1.63 -4.98
N PHE A 166 -9.20 1.60 -4.32
CA PHE A 166 -9.46 2.42 -3.14
C PHE A 166 -8.73 1.96 -1.87
N ASP A 167 -8.50 0.65 -1.71
CA ASP A 167 -7.61 0.13 -0.67
C ASP A 167 -6.19 0.68 -0.81
N VAL A 168 -5.68 0.76 -2.04
CA VAL A 168 -4.34 1.33 -2.30
C VAL A 168 -4.31 2.82 -1.99
N LEU A 169 -5.32 3.57 -2.42
CA LEU A 169 -5.39 5.01 -2.13
C LEU A 169 -5.46 5.30 -0.63
N GLU A 170 -6.30 4.58 0.12
CA GLU A 170 -6.39 4.72 1.58
C GLU A 170 -5.07 4.37 2.26
N LEU A 171 -4.44 3.25 1.87
CA LEU A 171 -3.16 2.81 2.42
C LEU A 171 -2.07 3.87 2.21
N LEU A 172 -1.93 4.38 0.99
CA LEU A 172 -0.93 5.41 0.67
C LEU A 172 -1.21 6.71 1.41
N ALA A 173 -2.48 7.13 1.51
CA ALA A 173 -2.85 8.32 2.26
C ALA A 173 -2.53 8.16 3.76
N ARG A 174 -2.88 7.02 4.35
CA ARG A 174 -2.58 6.70 5.75
C ARG A 174 -1.09 6.71 6.04
N THR A 175 -0.29 5.99 5.23
CA THR A 175 1.16 5.96 5.39
C THR A 175 1.78 7.36 5.28
N ARG A 176 1.30 8.21 4.36
CA ARG A 176 1.79 9.60 4.26
C ARG A 176 1.48 10.42 5.51
N ARG A 177 0.27 10.30 6.07
CA ARG A 177 -0.10 10.98 7.32
C ARG A 177 0.79 10.52 8.48
N GLU A 178 1.03 9.22 8.59
CA GLU A 178 1.92 8.65 9.60
C GLU A 178 3.36 9.18 9.47
N ILE A 179 3.91 9.21 8.26
CA ILE A 179 5.25 9.77 8.00
C ILE A 179 5.28 11.27 8.31
N SER A 180 4.24 12.04 7.95
CA SER A 180 4.16 13.47 8.25
C SER A 180 4.13 13.71 9.76
N ALA A 181 3.26 12.98 10.49
CA ALA A 181 3.15 13.08 11.94
C ALA A 181 4.46 12.70 12.65
N GLN A 182 5.16 11.67 12.15
CA GLN A 182 6.48 11.30 12.65
C GLN A 182 7.54 12.38 12.41
N ARG A 183 7.51 13.05 11.25
CA ARG A 183 8.41 14.16 10.94
C ARG A 183 8.14 15.37 11.82
N GLU A 184 6.88 15.78 11.94
CA GLU A 184 6.46 16.87 12.84
C GLU A 184 6.88 16.58 14.29
N HIS A 185 6.76 15.31 14.73
CA HIS A 185 7.24 14.90 16.03
C HIS A 185 8.78 14.96 16.14
N ALA A 186 9.51 14.53 15.11
CA ALA A 186 10.98 14.62 15.08
C ALA A 186 11.48 16.07 15.09
N ASP A 187 10.77 16.96 14.39
CA ASP A 187 11.08 18.39 14.32
C ASP A 187 10.72 19.14 15.62
N SER A 188 9.93 18.53 16.52
CA SER A 188 9.59 19.11 17.83
C SER A 188 10.77 19.03 18.81
N ALA A 189 11.68 20.00 18.75
CA ALA A 189 12.82 20.05 19.64
C ALA A 189 12.42 20.17 21.13
N TRP A 190 13.22 19.59 22.03
CA TRP A 190 13.11 19.77 23.48
C TRP A 190 14.45 20.16 24.09
N THR A 191 14.41 21.02 25.10
CA THR A 191 15.63 21.47 25.79
C THR A 191 15.93 20.59 26.99
N CYS A 192 17.16 20.08 27.06
CA CYS A 192 17.60 19.23 28.16
C CYS A 192 17.69 20.00 29.48
N ARG A 193 16.99 19.54 30.52
CA ARG A 193 17.05 20.17 31.86
C ARG A 193 18.40 20.01 32.56
N ALA A 194 19.21 19.03 32.17
CA ALA A 194 20.50 18.75 32.81
C ALA A 194 21.64 19.61 32.26
N CYS A 195 21.71 19.80 30.94
CA CYS A 195 22.80 20.53 30.29
C CYS A 195 22.38 21.75 29.46
N GLY A 196 21.07 21.97 29.24
CA GLY A 196 20.55 23.07 28.43
C GLY A 196 20.59 22.84 26.91
N GLU A 197 21.12 21.70 26.46
CA GLU A 197 21.23 21.38 25.02
C GLU A 197 19.84 21.14 24.39
N GLU A 198 19.67 21.57 23.14
CA GLU A 198 18.48 21.27 22.36
C GLU A 198 18.60 19.88 21.70
N SER A 199 17.58 19.04 21.89
CA SER A 199 17.53 17.68 21.35
C SER A 199 16.30 17.53 20.45
N PRO A 200 16.42 16.85 19.29
CA PRO A 200 15.26 16.62 18.43
C PRO A 200 14.18 15.78 19.12
N GLY A 201 12.92 15.96 18.71
CA GLY A 201 11.77 15.37 19.39
C GLY A 201 11.68 13.86 19.31
N ASN A 202 12.34 13.23 18.34
CA ASN A 202 12.40 11.77 18.24
C ASN A 202 13.37 11.11 19.23
N PHE A 203 14.10 11.89 20.04
CA PHE A 203 15.00 11.35 21.08
C PHE A 203 14.34 11.38 22.46
N GLU A 204 14.38 10.24 23.14
CA GLU A 204 13.98 10.11 24.56
C GLU A 204 15.09 10.54 25.53
N THR A 205 16.33 10.63 25.03
CA THR A 205 17.52 10.96 25.81
C THR A 205 18.34 12.06 25.12
N CYS A 206 18.85 13.02 25.89
CA CYS A 206 19.73 14.07 25.39
C CYS A 206 21.01 13.44 24.82
N TRP A 207 21.27 13.72 23.55
CA TRP A 207 22.42 13.18 22.82
C TRP A 207 23.78 13.64 23.39
N ASN A 208 23.82 14.79 24.07
CA ASN A 208 25.03 15.34 24.66
C ASN A 208 25.35 14.76 26.04
N CYS A 209 24.37 14.73 26.96
CA CYS A 209 24.63 14.38 28.37
C CYS A 209 23.95 13.09 28.85
N GLY A 210 23.14 12.42 28.02
CA GLY A 210 22.42 11.21 28.43
C GLY A 210 21.22 11.45 29.36
N GLY A 211 20.81 12.71 29.58
CA GLY A 211 19.66 13.05 30.43
C GLY A 211 18.32 12.74 29.76
N GLU A 212 17.33 12.25 30.50
CA GLU A 212 16.02 11.87 29.96
C GLU A 212 15.13 13.08 29.57
N ARG A 213 14.27 12.88 28.58
CA ARG A 213 13.26 13.86 28.17
C ARG A 213 12.22 14.05 29.27
N PRO A 214 11.84 15.29 29.62
CA PRO A 214 10.77 15.54 30.57
C PRO A 214 9.45 14.92 30.07
N SER A 215 8.85 14.02 30.87
CA SER A 215 7.56 13.41 30.56
C SER A 215 6.44 14.42 30.83
N GLY A 216 5.73 14.89 29.78
CA GLY A 216 4.46 15.61 29.92
C GLY A 216 4.52 17.15 29.91
N VAL A 217 4.97 17.74 28.81
CA VAL A 217 4.65 19.13 28.45
C VAL A 217 3.80 19.13 27.19
#